data_AF-A0A8T3YKG3-F1
#
_entry.id   AF-A0A8T3YKG3-F1
#
_cell.length_a   1.000
_cell.length_b   1.000
_cell.length_c   1.000
_cell.angle_alpha   90.00
_cell.angle_beta   90.00
_cell.angle_gamma   90.00
#
_symmetry.space_group_name_H-M   'P 1'
#
loop_
_entity.id
_entity.type
_entity.pdbx_description
1 polymer ?
#
loop_
_entity_poly.entity_id
_entity_poly.type
_entity_poly.pdbx_seq_one_letter_code
_entity_poly.pdbx_strand_id
1 'polypeptide(L)'
;MQETLNFGKSEKGKVKKVLDGYEQAATTSYFEEQRAKKDGCTITLYESGKLSIQGEKAGNVKAEILAALNLNPRLVIGIDETGRGERTGPMVITGVLADTNEVREVRDSKKTNDITAKEKIVSGRMLGSVSVVLNSALIDLARNNGKNLNEMEARAIEKIAEILSLYADAEIIADGAPLKVQNPKIKFLPKGDDLEPVIGAASVTAKHLRNNSADKGERKTWKKKADSKTGD
;
A
#
# COMPACT_ATOMS: atom_id res chain seq x y z
N MET A 1 -21.31 6.83 -13.44
CA MET A 1 -19.90 6.73 -12.98
C MET A 1 -19.81 5.66 -11.90
N GLN A 2 -18.62 5.12 -11.63
CA GLN A 2 -18.42 4.10 -10.61
C GLN A 2 -17.24 4.47 -9.72
N GLU A 3 -17.47 4.45 -8.42
CA GLU A 3 -16.43 4.57 -7.39
C GLU A 3 -16.32 3.24 -6.64
N THR A 4 -15.11 2.92 -6.19
CA THR A 4 -14.83 1.74 -5.38
C THR A 4 -14.05 2.14 -4.14
N LEU A 5 -14.44 1.60 -3.00
CA LEU A 5 -13.68 1.63 -1.75
C LEU A 5 -13.46 0.20 -1.28
N ASN A 6 -12.35 -0.05 -0.59
CA ASN A 6 -12.08 -1.36 0.02
C ASN A 6 -11.82 -1.19 1.51
N PHE A 7 -12.54 -1.97 2.30
CA PHE A 7 -12.52 -1.93 3.77
C PHE A 7 -12.03 -3.26 4.32
N GLY A 8 -11.19 -3.22 5.36
CA GLY A 8 -10.77 -4.42 6.06
C GLY A 8 -11.93 -5.10 6.79
N LYS A 9 -11.74 -6.36 7.21
CA LYS A 9 -12.77 -7.13 7.95
C LYS A 9 -13.28 -6.40 9.20
N SER A 10 -12.40 -5.69 9.90
CA SER A 10 -12.73 -4.91 11.10
C SER A 10 -13.53 -3.63 10.80
N GLU A 11 -13.49 -3.14 9.56
CA GLU A 11 -14.19 -1.91 9.14
C GLU A 11 -15.57 -2.20 8.52
N LYS A 12 -15.80 -3.40 7.96
CA LYS A 12 -17.09 -3.78 7.34
C LYS A 12 -18.29 -3.55 8.26
N GLY A 13 -18.16 -3.85 9.54
CA GLY A 13 -19.23 -3.63 10.52
C GLY A 13 -19.62 -2.16 10.67
N LYS A 14 -18.66 -1.24 10.51
CA LYS A 14 -18.94 0.21 10.50
C LYS A 14 -19.61 0.62 9.20
N VAL A 15 -19.16 0.08 8.06
CA VAL A 15 -19.77 0.35 6.75
C VAL A 15 -21.23 -0.09 6.75
N LYS A 16 -21.54 -1.30 7.23
CA LYS A 16 -22.91 -1.80 7.36
C LYS A 16 -23.82 -0.84 8.13
N LYS A 17 -23.37 -0.39 9.31
CA LYS A 17 -24.11 0.59 10.13
C LYS A 17 -24.39 1.90 9.40
N VAL A 18 -23.47 2.37 8.55
CA VAL A 18 -23.71 3.55 7.71
C VAL A 18 -24.79 3.23 6.65
N LEU A 19 -24.68 2.09 5.98
CA LEU A 19 -25.63 1.67 4.95
C LEU A 19 -27.03 1.41 5.50
N ASP A 20 -27.18 1.00 6.76
CA ASP A 20 -28.48 0.82 7.43
C ASP A 20 -29.31 2.12 7.45
N GLY A 21 -28.65 3.28 7.37
CA GLY A 21 -29.29 4.60 7.29
C GLY A 21 -29.79 4.97 5.89
N TYR A 22 -29.57 4.14 4.87
CA TYR A 22 -29.97 4.38 3.48
C TYR A 22 -31.16 3.52 3.07
N GLU A 23 -31.72 3.79 1.88
CA GLU A 23 -32.82 2.99 1.33
C GLU A 23 -32.31 1.57 1.02
N GLN A 24 -32.79 0.57 1.75
CA GLN A 24 -32.33 -0.81 1.56
C GLN A 24 -32.80 -1.36 0.21
N ALA A 25 -31.95 -2.16 -0.42
CA ALA A 25 -32.28 -2.89 -1.63
C ALA A 25 -31.95 -4.38 -1.47
N ALA A 26 -32.69 -5.24 -2.17
CA ALA A 26 -32.39 -6.67 -2.17
C ALA A 26 -31.01 -6.93 -2.78
N THR A 27 -30.22 -7.78 -2.12
CA THR A 27 -28.98 -8.30 -2.69
C THR A 27 -29.27 -9.13 -3.93
N THR A 28 -28.45 -8.99 -4.97
CA THR A 28 -28.64 -9.69 -6.25
C THR A 28 -27.64 -10.82 -6.51
N SER A 29 -26.66 -10.97 -5.63
CA SER A 29 -25.63 -12.00 -5.71
C SER A 29 -25.28 -12.51 -4.32
N TYR A 30 -24.88 -13.77 -4.23
CA TYR A 30 -24.52 -14.44 -2.98
C TYR A 30 -23.24 -13.87 -2.33
N PHE A 31 -22.44 -13.11 -3.09
CA PHE A 31 -21.27 -12.41 -2.54
C PHE A 31 -21.59 -11.03 -1.96
N GLU A 32 -22.84 -10.57 -2.06
CA GLU A 32 -23.26 -9.27 -1.52
C GLU A 32 -23.66 -9.43 -0.06
N GLU A 33 -23.03 -8.66 0.83
CA GLU A 33 -23.42 -8.62 2.24
C GLU A 33 -24.56 -7.64 2.48
N GLN A 34 -24.62 -6.54 1.72
CA GLN A 34 -25.64 -5.53 1.86
C GLN A 34 -25.72 -4.69 0.59
N ARG A 35 -26.94 -4.27 0.23
CA ARG A 35 -27.18 -3.35 -0.88
C ARG A 35 -28.11 -2.24 -0.42
N ALA A 36 -27.76 -1.01 -0.78
CA ALA A 36 -28.56 0.17 -0.46
C ALA A 36 -28.58 1.14 -1.64
N LYS A 37 -29.48 2.13 -1.57
CA LYS A 37 -29.60 3.23 -2.53
C LYS A 37 -29.53 4.56 -1.80
N LYS A 38 -28.85 5.51 -2.44
CA LYS A 38 -28.76 6.90 -1.97
C LYS A 38 -28.55 7.81 -3.16
N ASP A 39 -29.36 8.86 -3.27
CA ASP A 39 -29.24 9.92 -4.29
C ASP A 39 -29.11 9.39 -5.73
N GLY A 40 -29.90 8.37 -6.07
CA GLY A 40 -29.88 7.72 -7.38
C GLY A 40 -28.66 6.81 -7.63
N CYS A 41 -27.80 6.62 -6.63
CA CYS A 41 -26.68 5.68 -6.68
C CYS A 41 -27.07 4.35 -6.05
N THR A 42 -26.61 3.25 -6.65
CA THR A 42 -26.61 1.92 -6.03
C THR A 42 -25.30 1.72 -5.28
N ILE A 43 -25.40 1.32 -4.02
CA ILE A 43 -24.26 1.02 -3.15
C ILE A 43 -24.31 -0.47 -2.81
N THR A 44 -23.24 -1.19 -3.12
CA THR A 44 -23.16 -2.63 -2.87
C THR A 44 -21.91 -2.95 -2.06
N LEU A 45 -22.09 -3.47 -0.84
CA LEU A 45 -21.04 -4.00 0.01
C LEU A 45 -20.92 -5.51 -0.22
N TYR A 46 -19.73 -5.97 -0.57
CA TYR A 46 -19.43 -7.38 -0.81
C TYR A 46 -18.78 -8.03 0.42
N GLU A 47 -18.86 -9.36 0.50
CA GLU A 47 -18.20 -10.16 1.55
C GLU A 47 -16.70 -9.90 1.66
N SER A 48 -16.04 -9.54 0.56
CA SER A 48 -14.61 -9.23 0.56
C SER A 48 -14.29 -7.95 1.36
N GLY A 49 -15.24 -7.02 1.49
CA GLY A 49 -15.02 -5.68 2.00
C GLY A 49 -14.98 -4.61 0.93
N LYS A 50 -15.11 -5.01 -0.35
CA LYS A 50 -15.35 -4.08 -1.45
C LYS A 50 -16.70 -3.38 -1.29
N LEU A 51 -16.70 -2.07 -1.44
CA LEU A 51 -17.87 -1.22 -1.54
C LEU A 51 -17.89 -0.58 -2.93
N SER A 52 -18.86 -0.96 -3.76
CA SER A 52 -19.06 -0.39 -5.10
C SER A 52 -20.19 0.62 -5.06
N ILE A 53 -19.96 1.82 -5.60
CA ILE A 53 -20.93 2.90 -5.67
C ILE A 53 -21.13 3.23 -7.14
N GLN A 54 -22.33 2.99 -7.67
CA GLN A 54 -22.65 3.16 -9.08
C GLN A 54 -23.76 4.20 -9.25
N GLY A 55 -23.49 5.25 -10.01
CA GLY A 55 -24.45 6.32 -10.31
C GLY A 55 -23.76 7.58 -10.81
N GLU A 56 -24.54 8.60 -11.17
CA GLU A 56 -23.99 9.91 -11.56
C GLU A 56 -23.43 10.68 -10.36
N LYS A 57 -23.94 10.44 -9.14
CA LYS A 57 -23.49 11.11 -7.92
C LYS A 57 -22.52 10.26 -7.09
N ALA A 58 -21.86 9.27 -7.71
CA ALA A 58 -21.04 8.29 -7.00
C ALA A 58 -19.92 8.93 -6.15
N GLY A 59 -19.28 9.99 -6.66
CA GLY A 59 -18.25 10.73 -5.90
C GLY A 59 -18.79 11.42 -4.65
N ASN A 60 -19.98 12.01 -4.72
CA ASN A 60 -20.60 12.67 -3.56
C ASN A 60 -21.02 11.65 -2.50
N VAL A 61 -21.63 10.54 -2.94
CA VAL A 61 -22.02 9.44 -2.05
C VAL A 61 -20.79 8.78 -1.42
N LYS A 62 -19.68 8.62 -2.16
CA LYS A 62 -18.39 8.16 -1.63
C LYS A 62 -17.91 9.08 -0.50
N ALA A 63 -17.92 10.39 -0.73
CA ALA A 63 -17.49 11.37 0.27
C ALA A 63 -18.38 11.34 1.53
N GLU A 64 -19.70 11.23 1.36
CA GLU A 64 -20.65 11.12 2.48
C GLU A 64 -20.39 9.87 3.32
N ILE A 65 -20.19 8.71 2.68
CA ILE A 65 -19.89 7.46 3.39
C ILE A 65 -18.56 7.56 4.13
N LEU A 66 -17.51 8.10 3.51
CA LEU A 66 -16.21 8.30 4.17
C LEU A 66 -16.32 9.23 5.38
N ALA A 67 -17.09 10.32 5.27
CA ALA A 67 -17.37 11.22 6.38
C ALA A 67 -18.14 10.53 7.51
N ALA A 68 -19.19 9.75 7.19
CA ALA A 68 -19.96 8.98 8.18
C ALA A 68 -19.10 7.93 8.91
N LEU A 69 -18.05 7.42 8.26
CA LEU A 69 -17.07 6.52 8.86
C LEU A 69 -15.99 7.24 9.67
N ASN A 70 -16.02 8.57 9.74
CA ASN A 70 -14.95 9.42 10.27
C ASN A 70 -13.59 9.16 9.61
N LEU A 71 -13.61 8.75 8.34
CA LEU A 71 -12.41 8.57 7.52
C LEU A 71 -12.13 9.86 6.78
N ASN A 72 -11.72 10.88 7.54
CA ASN A 72 -11.37 12.16 6.96
C ASN A 72 -10.20 12.00 5.98
N PRO A 73 -10.22 12.73 4.85
CA PRO A 73 -9.10 12.75 3.93
C PRO A 73 -7.83 13.16 4.67
N ARG A 74 -6.76 12.39 4.50
CA ARG A 74 -5.46 12.64 5.10
C ARG A 74 -4.42 12.54 4.01
N LEU A 75 -3.56 13.54 3.95
CA LEU A 75 -2.41 13.53 3.06
C LEU A 75 -1.25 12.82 3.76
N VAL A 76 -0.82 11.69 3.20
CA VAL A 76 0.18 10.82 3.81
C VAL A 76 1.26 10.47 2.79
N ILE A 77 2.51 10.42 3.25
CA ILE A 77 3.64 9.77 2.58
C ILE A 77 3.76 8.38 3.19
N GLY A 78 3.28 7.36 2.47
CA GLY A 78 3.45 5.96 2.84
C GLY A 78 4.73 5.40 2.20
N ILE A 79 5.56 4.70 2.98
CA ILE A 79 6.83 4.13 2.51
C ILE A 79 6.85 2.63 2.80
N ASP A 80 7.24 1.82 1.82
CA ASP A 80 7.39 0.37 1.96
C ASP A 80 8.58 -0.12 1.12
N GLU A 81 9.12 -1.29 1.46
CA GLU A 81 10.18 -1.95 0.73
C GLU A 81 9.79 -3.31 0.15
N THR A 82 10.50 -3.74 -0.89
CA THR A 82 10.38 -5.08 -1.45
C THR A 82 11.75 -5.59 -1.87
N GLY A 83 11.99 -6.89 -1.72
CA GLY A 83 13.27 -7.51 -2.07
C GLY A 83 14.32 -7.45 -0.98
N ARG A 84 14.00 -6.97 0.22
CA ARG A 84 14.92 -6.94 1.37
C ARG A 84 15.50 -8.32 1.70
N GLY A 85 14.64 -9.34 1.80
CA GLY A 85 15.03 -10.71 2.16
C GLY A 85 15.43 -11.62 0.99
N GLU A 86 15.27 -11.17 -0.26
CA GLU A 86 15.47 -12.01 -1.44
C GLU A 86 16.96 -12.15 -1.81
N ARG A 87 17.33 -13.34 -2.30
CA ARG A 87 18.71 -13.65 -2.71
C ARG A 87 19.07 -13.06 -4.07
N THR A 88 18.08 -12.72 -4.89
CA THR A 88 18.28 -12.27 -6.26
C THR A 88 17.58 -10.94 -6.53
N GLY A 89 18.17 -10.18 -7.44
CA GLY A 89 17.68 -8.90 -7.90
C GLY A 89 17.73 -7.80 -6.85
N PRO A 90 17.09 -6.65 -7.13
CA PRO A 90 17.23 -5.46 -6.32
C PRO A 90 16.38 -5.53 -5.05
N MET A 91 16.74 -4.66 -4.11
CA MET A 91 15.83 -4.18 -3.07
C MET A 91 15.30 -2.82 -3.52
N VAL A 92 13.98 -2.65 -3.50
CA VAL A 92 13.30 -1.42 -3.91
C VAL A 92 12.61 -0.84 -2.69
N ILE A 93 12.86 0.42 -2.40
CA ILE A 93 12.16 1.19 -1.35
C ILE A 93 11.38 2.28 -2.08
N THR A 94 10.08 2.37 -1.85
CA THR A 94 9.22 3.34 -2.52
C THR A 94 8.43 4.13 -1.50
N GLY A 95 8.38 5.46 -1.67
CA GLY A 95 7.41 6.33 -1.02
C GLY A 95 6.34 6.78 -2.00
N VAL A 96 5.11 6.82 -1.54
CA VAL A 96 3.94 7.33 -2.27
C VAL A 96 3.30 8.44 -1.45
N LEU A 97 3.09 9.59 -2.09
CA LEU A 97 2.30 10.70 -1.55
C LEU A 97 0.87 10.59 -2.10
N ALA A 98 -0.11 10.43 -1.23
CA ALA A 98 -1.51 10.33 -1.64
C ALA A 98 -2.47 10.75 -0.53
N ASP A 99 -3.71 11.05 -0.92
CA ASP A 99 -4.82 11.01 0.01
C ASP A 99 -5.12 9.55 0.37
N THR A 100 -5.16 9.22 1.67
CA THR A 100 -5.44 7.87 2.15
C THR A 100 -6.72 7.27 1.55
N ASN A 101 -7.75 8.09 1.30
CA ASN A 101 -9.04 7.62 0.78
C ASN A 101 -9.01 7.32 -0.72
N GLU A 102 -8.15 7.99 -1.48
CA GLU A 102 -8.04 7.76 -2.93
C GLU A 102 -7.32 6.46 -3.27
N VAL A 103 -6.45 5.97 -2.39
CA VAL A 103 -5.71 4.71 -2.59
C VAL A 103 -6.30 3.52 -1.81
N ARG A 104 -7.42 3.70 -1.09
CA ARG A 104 -8.12 2.60 -0.39
C ARG A 104 -8.51 1.46 -1.32
N GLU A 105 -8.83 1.74 -2.58
CA GLU A 105 -9.18 0.72 -3.57
C GLU A 105 -8.07 -0.33 -3.76
N VAL A 106 -6.81 0.00 -3.47
CA VAL A 106 -5.69 -0.91 -3.66
C VAL A 106 -5.70 -2.04 -2.62
N ARG A 107 -6.24 -1.78 -1.42
CA ARG A 107 -6.14 -2.62 -0.20
C ARG A 107 -6.77 -4.01 -0.32
N ASP A 108 -7.87 -4.18 -1.06
CA ASP A 108 -8.56 -5.48 -1.23
C ASP A 108 -8.60 -5.95 -2.69
N SER A 109 -7.67 -5.49 -3.51
CA SER A 109 -7.39 -6.11 -4.82
C SER A 109 -6.80 -7.53 -4.71
N LYS A 110 -6.91 -8.19 -3.55
CA LYS A 110 -6.48 -9.58 -3.29
C LYS A 110 -7.08 -10.61 -4.26
N LYS A 111 -8.11 -10.23 -5.03
CA LYS A 111 -8.67 -11.05 -6.13
C LYS A 111 -7.81 -11.07 -7.41
N THR A 112 -6.84 -10.17 -7.55
CA THR A 112 -5.84 -10.24 -8.62
C THR A 112 -4.46 -10.29 -7.98
N ASN A 113 -3.70 -11.37 -8.23
CA ASN A 113 -2.24 -11.37 -7.98
C ASN A 113 -1.50 -10.51 -9.02
N ASP A 114 -2.23 -9.86 -9.92
CA ASP A 114 -1.72 -8.98 -10.95
C ASP A 114 -1.26 -7.65 -10.35
N ILE A 115 0.03 -7.58 -10.06
CA ILE A 115 0.68 -6.39 -9.53
C ILE A 115 0.60 -5.21 -10.51
N THR A 116 0.55 -5.45 -11.82
CA THR A 116 0.51 -4.42 -12.86
C THR A 116 -0.85 -3.73 -12.88
N ALA A 117 -1.93 -4.50 -12.76
CA ALA A 117 -3.27 -3.92 -12.64
C ALA A 117 -3.39 -3.04 -11.37
N LYS A 118 -2.82 -3.48 -10.24
CA LYS A 118 -2.82 -2.70 -9.00
C LYS A 118 -2.00 -1.43 -9.12
N GLU A 119 -0.81 -1.52 -9.72
CA GLU A 119 0.05 -0.36 -9.93
C GLU A 119 -0.65 0.69 -10.79
N LYS A 120 -1.39 0.28 -11.83
CA LYS A 120 -2.18 1.22 -12.65
C LYS A 120 -3.24 1.97 -11.85
N ILE A 121 -3.85 1.32 -10.85
CA ILE A 121 -4.81 1.99 -9.94
C ILE A 121 -4.06 2.98 -9.05
N VAL A 122 -2.92 2.56 -8.46
CA VAL A 122 -2.09 3.42 -7.60
C VAL A 122 -1.60 4.65 -8.37
N SER A 123 -1.07 4.48 -9.58
CA SER A 123 -0.55 5.58 -10.42
C SER A 123 -1.62 6.54 -10.90
N GLY A 124 -2.86 6.08 -11.08
CA GLY A 124 -3.99 6.95 -11.38
C GLY A 124 -4.54 7.74 -10.18
N ARG A 125 -4.13 7.42 -8.95
CA ARG A 125 -4.70 7.99 -7.71
C ARG A 125 -3.68 8.68 -6.80
N MET A 126 -2.40 8.33 -6.90
CA MET A 126 -1.35 9.00 -6.14
C MET A 126 -1.07 10.41 -6.67
N LEU A 127 -0.54 11.27 -5.80
CA LEU A 127 -0.08 12.61 -6.18
C LEU A 127 1.39 12.59 -6.63
N GLY A 128 2.16 11.63 -6.15
CA GLY A 128 3.54 11.42 -6.56
C GLY A 128 4.17 10.22 -5.88
N SER A 129 5.30 9.75 -6.41
CA SER A 129 6.11 8.73 -5.77
C SER A 129 7.60 8.96 -6.00
N VAL A 130 8.40 8.44 -5.08
CA VAL A 130 9.87 8.38 -5.19
C VAL A 130 10.31 6.97 -4.88
N SER A 131 11.18 6.39 -5.70
CA SER A 131 11.69 5.04 -5.49
C SER A 131 13.21 5.01 -5.51
N VAL A 132 13.80 4.31 -4.54
CA VAL A 132 15.22 4.00 -4.48
C VAL A 132 15.41 2.53 -4.80
N VAL A 133 16.16 2.24 -5.87
CA VAL A 133 16.45 0.88 -6.32
C VAL A 133 17.91 0.55 -5.99
N LEU A 134 18.10 -0.37 -5.05
CA LEU A 134 19.41 -0.91 -4.69
C LEU A 134 19.61 -2.21 -5.46
N ASN A 135 20.35 -2.17 -6.57
CA ASN A 135 20.65 -3.37 -7.34
C ASN A 135 21.55 -4.34 -6.54
N SER A 136 21.56 -5.61 -6.97
CA SER A 136 22.28 -6.71 -6.33
C SER A 136 23.77 -6.39 -6.13
N ALA A 137 24.43 -5.82 -7.14
CA ALA A 137 25.83 -5.44 -7.10
C ALA A 137 26.11 -4.31 -6.07
N LEU A 138 25.23 -3.31 -5.98
CA LEU A 138 25.35 -2.21 -5.03
C LEU A 138 25.14 -2.70 -3.59
N ILE A 139 24.18 -3.61 -3.38
CA ILE A 139 23.95 -4.25 -2.08
C ILE A 139 25.21 -5.02 -1.63
N ASP A 140 25.80 -5.81 -2.53
CA ASP A 140 27.03 -6.56 -2.22
C ASP A 140 28.20 -5.62 -1.92
N LEU A 141 28.39 -4.57 -2.73
CA LEU A 141 29.42 -3.56 -2.51
C LEU A 141 29.27 -2.88 -1.14
N ALA A 142 28.06 -2.44 -0.81
CA ALA A 142 27.79 -1.77 0.47
C ALA A 142 28.06 -2.71 1.66
N ARG A 143 27.64 -3.98 1.55
CA ARG A 143 27.84 -4.98 2.60
C ARG A 143 29.30 -5.37 2.79
N ASN A 144 30.06 -5.49 1.71
CA ASN A 144 31.52 -5.69 1.79
C ASN A 144 32.23 -4.50 2.44
N ASN A 145 31.67 -3.30 2.32
CA ASN A 145 32.15 -2.10 2.99
C ASN A 145 31.58 -1.91 4.42
N GLY A 146 31.03 -2.97 5.02
CA GLY A 146 30.56 -2.96 6.41
C GLY A 146 29.20 -2.31 6.64
N LYS A 147 28.44 -1.96 5.59
CA LYS A 147 27.06 -1.46 5.72
C LYS A 147 26.08 -2.61 5.83
N ASN A 148 25.06 -2.45 6.67
CA ASN A 148 23.95 -3.40 6.76
C ASN A 148 22.71 -2.85 6.04
N LEU A 149 21.72 -3.73 5.80
CA LEU A 149 20.49 -3.35 5.09
C LEU A 149 19.66 -2.32 5.85
N ASN A 150 19.67 -2.35 7.20
CA ASN A 150 18.94 -1.36 8.01
C ASN A 150 19.47 0.05 7.73
N GLU A 151 20.79 0.22 7.65
CA GLU A 151 21.40 1.51 7.36
C GLU A 151 21.10 1.98 5.94
N MET A 152 21.11 1.07 4.96
CA MET A 152 20.78 1.40 3.57
C MET A 152 19.30 1.81 3.43
N GLU A 153 18.40 1.05 4.05
CA GLU A 153 16.96 1.31 4.03
C GLU A 153 16.61 2.60 4.77
N ALA A 154 17.14 2.82 5.98
CA ALA A 154 16.92 4.05 6.74
C ALA A 154 17.30 5.29 5.91
N ARG A 155 18.46 5.27 5.25
CA ARG A 155 18.90 6.36 4.38
C ARG A 155 17.98 6.57 3.17
N ALA A 156 17.47 5.48 2.58
CA ALA A 156 16.52 5.56 1.47
C ALA A 156 15.19 6.17 1.92
N ILE A 157 14.65 5.71 3.05
CA ILE A 157 13.43 6.23 3.69
C ILE A 157 13.58 7.72 3.97
N GLU A 158 14.70 8.16 4.55
CA GLU A 158 14.97 9.58 4.82
C GLU A 158 14.96 10.42 3.55
N LYS A 159 15.63 9.96 2.49
CA LYS A 159 15.71 10.70 1.22
C LYS A 159 14.38 10.76 0.49
N ILE A 160 13.62 9.66 0.50
CA ILE A 160 12.26 9.62 -0.03
C ILE A 160 11.37 10.62 0.70
N ALA A 161 11.39 10.59 2.04
CA ALA A 161 10.62 11.49 2.87
C ALA A 161 11.01 12.95 2.65
N GLU A 162 12.31 13.25 2.59
CA GLU A 162 12.85 14.58 2.30
C GLU A 162 12.31 15.11 0.97
N ILE A 163 12.45 14.34 -0.12
CA ILE A 163 12.03 14.76 -1.46
C ILE A 163 10.52 15.00 -1.52
N LEU A 164 9.70 14.07 -1.03
CA LEU A 164 8.24 14.21 -1.09
C LEU A 164 7.74 15.36 -0.20
N SER A 165 8.40 15.62 0.93
CA SER A 165 8.06 16.74 1.82
C SER A 165 8.36 18.11 1.22
N LEU A 166 9.16 18.20 0.14
CA LEU A 166 9.33 19.46 -0.60
C LEU A 166 8.06 19.88 -1.35
N TYR A 167 7.17 18.94 -1.64
CA TYR A 167 5.97 19.18 -2.45
C TYR A 167 4.70 19.29 -1.62
N ALA A 168 4.65 18.66 -0.43
CA ALA A 168 3.49 18.72 0.44
C ALA A 168 3.85 18.51 1.91
N ASP A 169 3.16 19.21 2.81
CA ASP A 169 3.16 18.89 4.24
C ASP A 169 2.19 17.73 4.50
N ALA A 170 2.75 16.56 4.82
CA ALA A 170 2.03 15.30 4.93
C ALA A 170 2.54 14.50 6.14
N GLU A 171 1.68 13.64 6.69
CA GLU A 171 2.12 12.66 7.68
C GLU A 171 3.02 11.63 6.99
N ILE A 172 4.13 11.24 7.63
CA ILE A 172 5.10 10.29 7.04
C ILE A 172 5.07 8.99 7.83
N ILE A 173 4.74 7.89 7.16
CA ILE A 173 4.62 6.56 7.78
C ILE A 173 5.32 5.52 6.91
N ALA A 174 6.25 4.78 7.50
CA ALA A 174 6.97 3.68 6.85
C ALA A 174 6.50 2.32 7.41
N ASP A 175 6.44 1.29 6.56
CA ASP A 175 6.23 -0.09 7.01
C ASP A 175 7.43 -0.59 7.83
N GLY A 176 7.17 -1.62 8.64
CA GLY A 176 8.20 -2.41 9.26
C GLY A 176 8.59 -1.99 10.67
N ALA A 177 9.64 -2.63 11.18
CA ALA A 177 10.16 -2.34 12.51
C ALA A 177 10.91 -1.00 12.51
N PRO A 178 10.91 -0.24 13.63
CA PRO A 178 11.61 1.04 13.72
C PRO A 178 13.07 0.95 13.29
N LEU A 179 13.46 1.78 12.32
CA LEU A 179 14.85 1.98 11.93
C LEU A 179 15.40 3.28 12.51
N LYS A 180 16.74 3.37 12.59
CA LYS A 180 17.43 4.59 13.03
C LYS A 180 17.40 5.64 11.92
N VAL A 181 16.43 6.54 12.00
CA VAL A 181 16.30 7.73 11.14
C VAL A 181 16.50 9.00 11.97
N GLN A 182 17.00 10.06 11.35
CA GLN A 182 17.23 11.37 11.95
C GLN A 182 15.96 12.23 11.94
N ASN A 183 15.11 12.08 10.92
CA ASN A 183 13.86 12.84 10.82
C ASN A 183 12.82 12.29 11.81
N PRO A 184 12.46 13.05 12.87
CA PRO A 184 11.54 12.57 13.90
C PRO A 184 10.08 12.52 13.43
N LYS A 185 9.75 13.11 12.27
CA LYS A 185 8.40 13.04 11.69
C LYS A 185 8.08 11.67 11.09
N ILE A 186 9.10 10.84 10.81
CA ILE A 186 8.93 9.52 10.22
C ILE A 186 8.49 8.55 11.31
N LYS A 187 7.26 8.05 11.19
CA LYS A 187 6.70 7.01 12.07
C LYS A 187 6.83 5.66 11.41
N PHE A 188 7.11 4.62 12.20
CA PHE A 188 7.12 3.23 11.72
C PHE A 188 5.87 2.51 12.19
N LEU A 189 5.23 1.78 11.27
CA LEU A 189 4.03 1.02 11.53
C LEU A 189 4.25 -0.43 11.08
N PRO A 190 4.47 -1.38 12.02
CA PRO A 190 4.59 -2.79 11.66
C PRO A 190 3.32 -3.32 10.99
N LYS A 191 3.46 -3.99 9.84
CA LYS A 191 2.32 -4.44 9.00
C LYS A 191 1.48 -3.26 8.50
N GLY A 192 2.15 -2.15 8.22
CA GLY A 192 1.57 -0.92 7.72
C GLY A 192 0.88 -1.12 6.38
N ASP A 193 1.33 -2.03 5.53
CA ASP A 193 0.69 -2.34 4.24
C ASP A 193 -0.75 -2.87 4.40
N ASP A 194 -1.01 -3.63 5.46
CA ASP A 194 -2.34 -4.12 5.83
C ASP A 194 -3.21 -3.06 6.54
N LEU A 195 -2.58 -2.08 7.20
CA LEU A 195 -3.23 -1.13 8.11
C LEU A 195 -3.48 0.25 7.50
N GLU A 196 -2.55 0.74 6.68
CA GLU A 196 -2.53 2.08 6.09
C GLU A 196 -2.55 1.98 4.55
N PRO A 197 -3.66 2.39 3.89
CA PRO A 197 -3.80 2.34 2.44
C PRO A 197 -2.62 2.89 1.64
N VAL A 198 -1.98 3.97 2.10
CA VAL A 198 -0.87 4.60 1.37
C VAL A 198 0.41 3.76 1.46
N ILE A 199 0.65 3.04 2.56
CA ILE A 199 1.74 2.05 2.65
C ILE A 199 1.45 0.89 1.71
N GLY A 200 0.20 0.42 1.65
CA GLY A 200 -0.20 -0.61 0.68
C GLY A 200 0.03 -0.17 -0.77
N ALA A 201 -0.21 1.10 -1.09
CA ALA A 201 0.10 1.69 -2.39
C ALA A 201 1.61 1.68 -2.69
N ALA A 202 2.45 2.10 -1.72
CA ALA A 202 3.90 2.04 -1.82
C ALA A 202 4.41 0.60 -2.04
N SER A 203 3.83 -0.38 -1.34
CA SER A 203 4.12 -1.81 -1.49
C SER A 203 3.89 -2.29 -2.92
N VAL A 204 2.74 -1.90 -3.49
CA VAL A 204 2.38 -2.27 -4.87
C VAL A 204 3.38 -1.69 -5.86
N THR A 205 3.72 -0.41 -5.72
CA THR A 205 4.69 0.26 -6.60
C THR A 205 6.09 -0.36 -6.46
N ALA A 206 6.56 -0.64 -5.24
CA ALA A 206 7.85 -1.28 -5.00
C ALA A 206 7.93 -2.69 -5.62
N LYS A 207 6.89 -3.51 -5.43
CA LYS A 207 6.77 -4.86 -6.05
C LYS A 207 6.74 -4.78 -7.57
N HIS A 208 5.99 -3.84 -8.14
CA HIS A 208 5.92 -3.65 -9.58
C HIS A 208 7.29 -3.30 -10.18
N LEU A 209 7.98 -2.31 -9.59
CA LEU A 209 9.32 -1.89 -10.02
C LEU A 209 10.34 -3.03 -9.91
N ARG A 210 10.30 -3.80 -8.81
CA ARG A 210 11.18 -4.95 -8.66
C ARG A 210 10.92 -6.02 -9.72
N ASN A 211 9.65 -6.37 -9.95
CA ASN A 211 9.27 -7.40 -10.92
C ASN A 211 9.76 -7.03 -12.33
N ASN A 212 9.65 -5.76 -12.70
CA ASN A 212 10.10 -5.22 -13.99
C ASN A 212 11.59 -4.84 -14.06
N SER A 213 12.34 -4.95 -12.96
CA SER A 213 13.78 -4.67 -12.98
C SER A 213 14.55 -5.69 -13.82
N ALA A 214 15.48 -5.20 -14.66
CA ALA A 214 16.42 -6.04 -15.40
C ALA A 214 17.45 -6.74 -14.49
N ASP A 215 17.69 -6.22 -13.28
CA ASP A 215 18.59 -6.86 -12.33
C ASP A 215 17.92 -8.10 -11.72
N LYS A 216 18.39 -9.27 -12.13
CA LYS A 216 18.03 -10.58 -11.54
C LYS A 216 19.25 -11.27 -10.92
N GLY A 217 20.35 -10.54 -10.69
CA GLY A 217 21.62 -11.10 -10.22
C GLY A 217 21.55 -11.65 -8.80
N GLU A 218 22.34 -12.68 -8.50
CA GLU A 218 22.46 -13.23 -7.14
C GLU A 218 23.31 -12.29 -6.26
N ARG A 219 22.82 -12.02 -5.04
CA ARG A 219 23.55 -11.29 -3.99
C ARG A 219 24.59 -12.22 -3.37
N LYS A 220 25.86 -12.00 -3.69
CA LYS A 220 26.99 -12.84 -3.28
C LYS A 220 27.25 -12.78 -1.77
N THR A 221 26.84 -11.70 -1.13
CA THR A 221 27.00 -11.51 0.32
C THR A 221 25.94 -12.23 1.17
N TRP A 222 24.98 -12.92 0.54
CA TRP A 222 24.05 -13.81 1.22
C TRP A 222 24.72 -15.18 1.36
N LYS A 223 24.99 -15.60 2.60
CA LYS A 223 25.49 -16.96 2.85
C LYS A 223 24.52 -17.97 2.20
N LYS A 224 25.04 -18.92 1.41
CA LYS A 224 24.30 -20.16 1.15
C LYS A 224 24.02 -20.77 2.51
N LYS A 225 22.79 -21.24 2.77
CA LYS A 225 22.62 -22.20 3.88
C LYS A 225 23.61 -23.30 3.56
N ALA A 226 24.63 -23.46 4.40
CA ALA A 226 25.51 -24.61 4.28
C ALA A 226 24.60 -25.84 4.28
N ASP A 227 24.83 -26.76 3.35
CA ASP A 227 24.15 -28.04 3.32
C ASP A 227 24.37 -28.73 4.67
N SER A 228 23.42 -28.55 5.60
CA SER A 228 23.41 -29.19 6.91
C SER A 228 22.93 -30.63 6.76
N LYS A 229 23.60 -31.38 5.89
CA LYS A 229 23.44 -32.82 5.69
C LYS A 229 24.80 -33.44 5.42
N THR A 230 25.63 -33.51 6.46
CA THR A 230 26.61 -34.58 6.63
C THR A 230 26.87 -34.71 8.13
N GLY A 231 26.42 -35.82 8.71
CA GLY A 231 26.58 -36.14 10.13
C GLY A 231 25.62 -37.22 10.60
N ASP A 232 25.63 -38.36 9.92
CA ASP A 232 25.41 -39.68 10.52
C ASP A 232 26.58 -40.57 10.07
#